data_AF-A0A068TQT9-F1
#
_entry.id   AF-A0A068TQT9-F1
#
_cell.length_a   1.000
_cell.length_b   1.000
_cell.length_c   1.000
_cell.angle_alpha   90.00
_cell.angle_beta   90.00
_cell.angle_gamma   90.00
#
_symmetry.space_group_name_H-M   'P 1'
#
loop_
_entity.id
_entity.type
_entity.pdbx_description
1 polymer ?
#
loop_
_entity_poly.entity_id
_entity_poly.type
_entity_poly.pdbx_seq_one_letter_code
_entity_poly.pdbx_strand_id
1 'polypeptide(L)'
;MARAFVQAYRQALANASRSGAAQEAVQTIRRASKTMTESEARQILGVAENSSWQDILQKYDTLFERNATNGSFYLQSKVHRAKECLESIEQMKAQGPS
;
A
#
# COMPACT_ATOMS: atom_id res chain seq x y z
N MET A 1 -33.99 32.39 -14.32
CA MET A 1 -32.59 32.21 -13.89
C MET A 1 -32.33 30.92 -13.11
N ALA A 2 -33.21 30.44 -12.21
CA ALA A 2 -32.93 29.25 -11.38
C ALA A 2 -32.89 27.88 -12.10
N ARG A 3 -33.53 27.73 -13.27
CA ARG A 3 -33.59 26.43 -14.00
C ARG A 3 -32.25 26.04 -14.67
N ALA A 4 -31.46 27.02 -15.08
CA ALA A 4 -30.17 26.78 -15.76
C ALA A 4 -29.10 26.27 -14.77
N PHE A 5 -29.08 26.77 -13.53
CA PHE A 5 -28.15 26.31 -12.50
C PHE A 5 -28.39 24.86 -12.09
N VAL A 6 -29.65 24.42 -11.99
CA VAL A 6 -29.99 23.02 -11.70
C VAL A 6 -29.61 22.11 -12.86
N GLN A 7 -29.79 22.54 -14.11
CA GLN A 7 -29.36 21.75 -15.27
C GLN A 7 -27.83 21.66 -15.39
N ALA A 8 -27.10 22.76 -15.14
CA ALA A 8 -25.64 22.74 -15.13
C ALA A 8 -25.09 21.84 -14.01
N TYR A 9 -25.70 21.84 -12.82
CA TYR A 9 -25.30 20.94 -11.73
C TYR A 9 -25.56 19.47 -12.07
N ARG A 10 -26.72 19.16 -12.66
CA ARG A 10 -27.03 17.80 -13.15
C ARG A 10 -26.11 17.37 -14.30
N GLN A 11 -25.74 18.28 -15.19
CA GLN A 11 -24.77 18.01 -16.27
C GLN A 11 -23.36 17.83 -15.73
N ALA A 12 -22.92 18.59 -14.72
CA ALA A 12 -21.62 18.42 -14.08
C ALA A 12 -21.51 17.04 -13.39
N LEU A 13 -22.56 16.61 -12.68
CA LEU A 13 -22.62 15.27 -12.08
C LEU A 13 -22.65 14.16 -13.15
N ALA A 14 -23.41 14.35 -14.23
CA ALA A 14 -23.45 13.38 -15.34
C ALA A 14 -22.16 13.35 -16.17
N ASN A 15 -21.42 14.46 -16.24
CA ASN A 15 -20.11 14.50 -16.88
C ASN A 15 -19.02 13.88 -15.99
N ALA A 16 -19.11 14.01 -14.67
CA ALA A 16 -18.17 13.38 -13.74
C ALA A 16 -18.27 11.85 -13.73
N SER A 17 -19.45 11.29 -14.03
CA SER A 17 -19.63 9.84 -14.22
C SER A 17 -19.27 9.35 -15.63
N ARG A 18 -19.15 10.25 -16.61
CA ARG A 18 -18.82 9.93 -18.01
C ARG A 18 -17.35 10.20 -18.36
N SER A 19 -16.67 11.12 -17.66
CA SER A 19 -15.23 11.30 -17.79
C SER A 19 -14.53 10.17 -17.04
N GLY A 20 -13.55 9.52 -17.68
CA GLY A 20 -12.81 8.39 -17.09
C GLY A 20 -12.15 8.66 -15.73
N ALA A 21 -12.18 9.90 -15.23
CA ALA A 21 -11.68 10.31 -13.91
C ALA A 21 -12.27 9.48 -12.75
N ALA A 22 -13.56 9.11 -12.78
CA ALA A 22 -14.14 8.24 -11.76
C ALA A 22 -13.55 6.81 -11.82
N GLN A 23 -13.29 6.31 -13.03
CA GLN A 23 -12.64 5.01 -13.23
C GLN A 23 -11.16 5.05 -12.86
N GLU A 24 -10.44 6.13 -13.18
CA GLU A 24 -9.04 6.33 -12.79
C GLU A 24 -8.87 6.51 -11.29
N ALA A 25 -9.78 7.22 -10.62
CA ALA A 25 -9.80 7.31 -9.16
C ALA A 25 -10.05 5.95 -8.53
N VAL A 26 -11.04 5.19 -9.02
CA VAL A 26 -11.31 3.83 -8.54
C VAL A 26 -10.15 2.88 -8.84
N GLN A 27 -9.48 3.00 -10.00
CA GLN A 27 -8.28 2.21 -10.30
C GLN A 27 -7.09 2.61 -9.44
N THR A 28 -6.91 3.90 -9.16
CA THR A 28 -5.86 4.41 -8.25
C THR A 28 -6.10 3.90 -6.84
N ILE A 29 -7.33 3.97 -6.34
CA ILE A 29 -7.72 3.40 -5.05
C ILE A 29 -7.51 1.88 -5.02
N ARG A 30 -7.89 1.16 -6.09
CA ARG A 30 -7.65 -0.29 -6.24
C ARG A 30 -6.17 -0.66 -6.33
N ARG A 31 -5.34 0.20 -6.92
CA ARG A 31 -3.88 0.02 -6.99
C ARG A 31 -3.25 0.32 -5.62
N ALA A 32 -3.67 1.37 -4.94
CA ALA A 32 -3.24 1.70 -3.59
C ALA A 32 -3.62 0.60 -2.57
N SER A 33 -4.79 -0.02 -2.72
CA SER A 33 -5.20 -1.18 -1.92
C SER A 33 -4.52 -2.50 -2.31
N LYS A 34 -3.75 -2.54 -3.41
CA LYS A 34 -2.81 -3.64 -3.72
C LYS A 34 -1.43 -3.43 -3.10
N THR A 35 -1.11 -2.21 -2.65
CA THR A 35 0.18 -1.91 -2.02
C THR A 35 0.13 -2.34 -0.56
N MET A 36 1.11 -3.11 -0.14
CA MET A 36 1.23 -3.57 1.25
C MET A 36 1.34 -2.35 2.19
N THR A 37 0.60 -2.38 3.30
CA THR A 37 0.65 -1.34 4.33
C THR A 37 1.75 -1.63 5.35
N GLU A 38 2.21 -0.62 6.10
CA GLU A 38 3.18 -0.82 7.20
C GLU A 38 2.66 -1.84 8.21
N SER A 39 1.38 -1.73 8.58
CA SER A 39 0.75 -2.65 9.54
C SER A 39 0.74 -4.09 9.03
N GLU A 40 0.37 -4.31 7.76
CA GLU A 40 0.42 -5.65 7.13
C GLU A 40 1.86 -6.18 7.10
N ALA A 41 2.82 -5.35 6.72
CA ALA A 41 4.23 -5.75 6.65
C ALA A 41 4.77 -6.18 8.04
N ARG A 42 4.46 -5.41 9.08
CA ARG A 42 4.84 -5.74 10.47
C ARG A 42 4.17 -7.02 10.94
N GLN A 43 2.90 -7.24 10.60
CA GLN A 43 2.19 -8.48 10.91
C GLN A 43 2.81 -9.69 10.21
N ILE A 44 3.17 -9.56 8.93
CA ILE A 44 3.84 -10.64 8.16
C ILE A 44 5.18 -11.02 8.79
N LEU A 45 5.97 -10.04 9.24
CA LEU A 45 7.28 -10.30 9.87
C LEU A 45 7.18 -10.63 11.38
N GLY A 46 6.00 -10.48 11.98
CA GLY A 46 5.79 -10.73 13.41
C GLY A 46 6.59 -9.77 14.30
N VAL A 47 6.63 -8.49 13.94
CA VAL A 47 7.37 -7.43 14.66
C VAL A 47 6.41 -6.38 15.23
N ALA A 48 6.75 -5.82 16.38
CA ALA A 48 6.02 -4.70 16.98
C ALA A 48 6.32 -3.38 16.25
N GLU A 49 5.48 -2.36 16.46
CA GLU A 49 5.61 -1.02 15.85
C GLU A 49 6.94 -0.32 16.19
N ASN A 50 7.46 -0.57 17.39
CA ASN A 50 8.71 0.02 17.90
C ASN A 50 9.94 -0.89 17.73
N SER A 51 9.83 -1.98 16.97
CA SER A 51 10.97 -2.87 16.72
C SER A 51 12.09 -2.14 15.98
N SER A 52 13.33 -2.41 16.35
CA SER A 52 14.48 -1.82 15.68
C SER A 52 14.63 -2.37 14.25
N TRP A 53 15.36 -1.64 13.40
CA TRP A 53 15.68 -2.11 12.05
C TRP A 53 16.44 -3.45 12.08
N GLN A 54 17.32 -3.64 13.07
CA GLN A 54 18.06 -4.89 13.25
C GLN A 54 17.13 -6.06 13.57
N ASP A 55 16.14 -5.87 14.46
CA ASP A 55 15.16 -6.90 14.79
C ASP A 55 14.33 -7.29 13.57
N ILE A 56 13.95 -6.31 12.74
CA ILE A 56 13.20 -6.52 11.51
C ILE A 56 14.01 -7.38 10.54
N LEU A 57 15.28 -7.07 10.32
CA LEU A 57 16.16 -7.85 9.45
C LEU A 57 16.35 -9.28 9.96
N GLN A 58 16.59 -9.45 11.26
CA GLN A 58 16.74 -10.79 11.86
C GLN A 58 15.48 -11.65 11.68
N LYS A 59 14.29 -11.05 11.86
CA LYS A 59 13.01 -11.74 11.63
C LYS A 59 12.82 -12.08 10.16
N TYR A 60 13.14 -11.15 9.27
CA TYR A 60 13.09 -11.36 7.82
C TYR A 60 13.98 -12.54 7.41
N ASP A 61 15.26 -12.55 7.79
CA ASP A 61 16.21 -13.60 7.39
C ASP A 61 15.72 -14.97 7.86
N THR A 62 15.30 -15.07 9.13
CA THR A 62 14.76 -16.31 9.71
C THR A 62 13.54 -16.82 8.94
N LEU A 63 12.59 -15.94 8.61
CA LEU A 63 11.39 -16.30 7.86
C LEU A 63 11.70 -16.66 6.40
N PHE A 64 12.63 -15.93 5.78
CA PHE A 64 13.01 -16.13 4.39
C PHE A 64 13.70 -17.48 4.19
N GLU A 65 14.68 -17.82 5.05
CA GLU A 65 15.37 -19.12 5.02
C GLU A 65 14.41 -20.29 5.28
N ARG A 66 13.55 -20.15 6.31
CA ARG A 66 12.55 -21.17 6.63
C ARG A 66 11.58 -21.39 5.47
N ASN A 67 11.13 -20.31 4.82
CA ASN A 67 10.20 -20.40 3.68
C ASN A 67 10.87 -20.88 2.40
N ALA A 68 12.17 -20.65 2.21
CA ALA A 68 12.92 -21.22 1.08
C ALA A 68 13.00 -22.74 1.15
N THR A 69 13.01 -23.31 2.37
CA THR A 69 13.09 -24.77 2.58
C THR A 69 11.72 -25.43 2.64
N ASN A 70 10.78 -24.85 3.39
CA ASN A 70 9.50 -25.49 3.75
C ASN A 70 8.27 -24.66 3.36
N GLY A 71 8.47 -23.49 2.74
CA GLY A 71 7.39 -22.59 2.36
C GLY A 71 6.99 -22.74 0.90
N SER A 72 6.14 -21.82 0.46
CA SER A 72 5.80 -21.65 -0.95
C SER A 72 6.39 -20.36 -1.49
N PHE A 73 6.54 -20.28 -2.81
CA PHE A 73 6.95 -19.04 -3.48
C PHE A 73 6.06 -17.85 -3.10
N TYR A 74 4.76 -18.09 -2.87
CA TYR A 74 3.84 -17.06 -2.43
C TYR A 74 4.18 -16.53 -1.03
N LEU A 75 4.45 -17.42 -0.07
CA LEU A 75 4.82 -17.02 1.30
C LEU A 75 6.16 -16.29 1.31
N GLN A 76 7.15 -16.79 0.56
CA GLN A 76 8.43 -16.13 0.41
C GLN A 76 8.28 -14.75 -0.23
N SER A 77 7.46 -14.63 -1.27
CA SER A 77 7.14 -13.34 -1.90
C SER A 77 6.48 -12.38 -0.92
N LYS A 78 5.56 -12.83 -0.06
CA LYS A 78 4.94 -11.99 0.97
C LYS A 78 5.94 -11.48 2.00
N VAL A 79 6.83 -12.34 2.49
CA VAL A 79 7.92 -11.96 3.42
C VAL A 79 8.86 -10.94 2.77
N HIS A 80 9.24 -11.15 1.51
CA HIS A 80 10.07 -10.20 0.76
C HIS A 80 9.40 -8.84 0.60
N ARG A 81 8.12 -8.81 0.20
CA ARG A 81 7.36 -7.57 0.01
C ARG A 81 7.14 -6.81 1.31
N ALA A 82 7.03 -7.52 2.43
CA ALA A 82 6.96 -6.91 3.76
C ALA A 82 8.25 -6.17 4.10
N LYS A 83 9.41 -6.77 3.81
CA LYS A 83 10.71 -6.10 3.99
C LYS A 83 10.81 -4.83 3.12
N GLU A 84 10.52 -4.93 1.83
CA GLU A 84 10.58 -3.79 0.89
C GLU A 84 9.67 -2.63 1.34
N CYS A 85 8.47 -2.96 1.87
CA CYS A 85 7.54 -1.97 2.41
C CYS A 85 8.16 -1.20 3.59
N LEU A 86 8.75 -1.91 4.57
CA LEU A 86 9.38 -1.28 5.73
C LEU A 86 10.66 -0.52 5.35
N GLU A 87 11.46 -1.04 4.40
CA GLU A 87 12.63 -0.33 3.86
C GLU A 87 12.24 1.03 3.26
N SER A 88 11.16 1.07 2.47
CA SER A 88 10.67 2.32 1.87
C SER A 88 10.24 3.33 2.94
N ILE A 89 9.60 2.88 4.02
CA ILE A 89 9.14 3.76 5.10
C ILE A 89 10.34 4.28 5.90
N GLU A 90 11.32 3.43 6.19
CA GLU A 90 12.53 3.82 6.91
C GLU A 90 13.33 4.85 6.11
N GLN A 91 13.44 4.67 4.79
CA GLN A 91 14.07 5.64 3.89
C GLN A 91 13.30 6.97 3.84
N MET A 92 11.96 6.95 3.84
CA MET A 92 11.15 8.17 3.89
C MET A 92 11.37 8.94 5.20
N LYS A 93 11.47 8.22 6.33
CA LYS A 93 11.79 8.82 7.64
C LYS A 93 13.18 9.45 7.66
N ALA A 94 14.17 8.76 7.07
CA ALA A 94 15.55 9.24 7.00
C ALA A 94 15.71 10.48 6.12
N GLN A 95 14.85 10.66 5.11
CA GLN A 95 14.92 11.80 4.18
C GLN A 95 14.33 13.10 4.75
N GLY A 96 13.53 13.04 5.83
CA GLY A 96 12.92 14.21 6.47
C GLY A 96 11.93 14.97 5.56
N PRO A 97 10.99 15.76 6.12
CA PRO A 97 10.23 16.69 5.30
C PRO A 97 11.17 17.83 4.87
N SER A 98 11.32 18.03 3.56
CA SER A 98 11.99 19.20 2.98
C SER A 98 11.39 20.51 3.51
#